data_AF-A0A1W9PXG3-F1
#
_entry.id   AF-A0A1W9PXG3-F1
#
_cell.length_a   1.000
_cell.length_b   1.000
_cell.length_c   1.000
_cell.angle_alpha   90.00
_cell.angle_beta   90.00
_cell.angle_gamma   90.00
#
_symmetry.space_group_name_H-M   'P 1'
#
loop_
_entity.id
_entity.type
_entity.pdbx_description
1 polymer ?
#
loop_
_entity_poly.entity_id
_entity_poly.type
_entity_poly.pdbx_seq_one_letter_code
_entity_poly.pdbx_strand_id
1 'polypeptide(L)'
;MAELSGCHYIADRALATVLFLSHRLQKPLFLEGEPGVGKTEVAIVMSRLFGTELIRLQCYEGLDASTALYEWNYPKQLLHIRLEEERNTEKETIEQLIYSPRFLIRRPLLEAILRSEEKAPVLLIDEIDRSDEEFEAFLLEILSDFQITIPEIGTIQAKKKPLVVVTSNRTRDVHDALKRRCLYHWIDYPSFDKEYRILMTRLPGIESRFAEQVTRFMQKARTVDFLKKPGVSETLDWGRALMTMHRSYLDEAVVIETMGCFLKYQEDIRRFREEIWADPRERVKYLGSQG
;
A
#
# COMPACT_ATOMS: atom_id res chain seq x y z
N MET A 1 -9.97 -14.10 10.96
CA MET A 1 -8.84 -13.95 11.92
C MET A 1 -7.78 -15.03 11.70
N ALA A 2 -8.11 -16.31 11.82
CA ALA A 2 -7.15 -17.40 11.57
C ALA A 2 -6.52 -17.36 10.16
N GLU A 3 -7.32 -17.10 9.14
CA GLU A 3 -6.83 -17.03 7.75
C GLU A 3 -5.89 -15.84 7.50
N LEU A 4 -6.13 -14.68 8.12
CA LEU A 4 -5.24 -13.51 8.04
C LEU A 4 -3.90 -13.77 8.70
N SER A 5 -3.91 -14.47 9.85
CA SER A 5 -2.68 -14.89 10.53
C SER A 5 -1.88 -15.89 9.69
N GLY A 6 -2.56 -16.78 8.95
CA GLY A 6 -1.94 -17.67 7.97
C GLY A 6 -1.22 -16.94 6.83
N CYS A 7 -1.63 -15.70 6.52
CA CYS A 7 -0.95 -14.83 5.56
C CYS A 7 0.06 -13.87 6.21
N HIS A 8 0.52 -14.14 7.44
CA HIS A 8 1.45 -13.30 8.19
C HIS A 8 0.95 -11.86 8.44
N TYR A 9 -0.37 -11.68 8.56
CA TYR A 9 -0.97 -10.39 8.88
C TYR A 9 -1.74 -10.42 10.20
N ILE A 10 -1.44 -9.44 11.04
CA ILE A 10 -2.01 -9.34 12.38
C ILE A 10 -3.04 -8.22 12.38
N ALA A 11 -4.27 -8.58 12.01
CA ALA A 11 -5.41 -7.69 12.10
C ALA A 11 -5.95 -7.68 13.54
N ASP A 12 -6.51 -6.55 13.94
CA ASP A 12 -7.47 -6.53 15.05
C ASP A 12 -8.85 -6.96 14.55
N ARG A 13 -9.79 -7.11 15.49
CA ARG A 13 -11.16 -7.54 15.18
C ARG A 13 -11.90 -6.53 14.32
N ALA A 14 -11.64 -5.23 14.49
CA ALA A 14 -12.32 -4.18 13.74
C ALA A 14 -11.91 -4.25 12.26
N LEU A 15 -10.61 -4.28 11.96
CA LEU A 15 -10.10 -4.44 10.61
C LEU A 15 -10.58 -5.73 9.96
N ALA A 16 -10.52 -6.85 10.67
CA ALA A 16 -11.02 -8.13 10.15
C ALA A 16 -12.52 -8.09 9.82
N THR A 17 -13.31 -7.38 10.63
CA THR A 17 -14.76 -7.21 10.39
C THR A 17 -15.01 -6.34 9.16
N VAL A 18 -14.30 -5.21 9.03
CA VAL A 18 -14.46 -4.33 7.87
C VAL A 18 -14.02 -5.03 6.58
N LEU A 19 -12.94 -5.81 6.60
CA LEU A 19 -12.51 -6.62 5.46
C LEU A 19 -13.57 -7.64 5.04
N PHE A 20 -14.15 -8.35 6.01
CA PHE A 20 -15.24 -9.28 5.75
C PHE A 20 -16.46 -8.58 5.14
N LEU A 21 -16.86 -7.44 5.70
CA LEU A 21 -17.99 -6.65 5.20
C LEU A 21 -17.71 -6.08 3.80
N SER A 22 -16.51 -5.58 3.53
CA SER A 22 -16.11 -5.10 2.21
C SER A 22 -16.25 -6.20 1.16
N HIS A 23 -15.74 -7.40 1.47
CA HIS A 23 -15.87 -8.55 0.58
C HIS A 23 -17.32 -8.98 0.36
N ARG A 24 -18.13 -9.07 1.42
CA ARG A 24 -19.53 -9.54 1.32
C ARG A 24 -20.49 -8.53 0.69
N LEU A 25 -20.28 -7.24 0.94
CA LEU A 25 -21.11 -6.17 0.41
C LEU A 25 -20.61 -5.64 -0.95
N GLN A 26 -19.46 -6.13 -1.42
CA GLN A 26 -18.77 -5.65 -2.62
C GLN A 26 -18.58 -4.11 -2.60
N LYS A 27 -18.27 -3.58 -1.42
CA LYS A 27 -18.00 -2.15 -1.22
C LYS A 27 -16.49 -1.92 -1.13
N PRO A 28 -15.95 -0.88 -1.79
CA PRO A 28 -14.56 -0.48 -1.62
C PRO A 28 -14.21 -0.23 -0.15
N LEU A 29 -12.99 -0.57 0.24
CA LEU A 29 -12.45 -0.32 1.56
C LEU A 29 -11.52 0.89 1.50
N PHE A 30 -11.78 1.92 2.29
CA PHE A 30 -10.91 3.08 2.44
C PHE A 30 -10.14 3.00 3.77
N LEU A 31 -8.83 2.87 3.68
CA LEU A 31 -7.88 2.78 4.78
C LEU A 31 -7.12 4.09 4.93
N GLU A 32 -7.44 4.85 5.96
CA GLU A 32 -6.65 6.00 6.39
C GLU A 32 -5.78 5.63 7.59
N GLY A 33 -4.66 6.32 7.76
CA GLY A 33 -3.80 6.12 8.92
C GLY A 33 -2.42 6.71 8.71
N GLU A 34 -1.55 6.52 9.69
CA GLU A 34 -0.18 7.04 9.66
C GLU A 34 0.69 6.29 8.65
N PRO A 35 1.79 6.89 8.14
CA PRO A 35 2.74 6.19 7.28
C PRO A 35 3.33 4.96 7.97
N GLY A 36 3.50 3.85 7.23
CA GLY A 36 4.18 2.66 7.75
C GLY A 36 3.38 1.81 8.75
N VAL A 37 2.07 2.01 8.89
CA VAL A 37 1.19 1.16 9.72
C VAL A 37 0.65 -0.10 9.00
N GLY A 38 1.00 -0.28 7.73
CA GLY A 38 0.66 -1.48 6.95
C GLY A 38 -0.66 -1.41 6.17
N LYS A 39 -1.10 -0.21 5.75
CA LYS A 39 -2.30 -0.02 4.90
C LYS A 39 -2.20 -0.79 3.57
N THR A 40 -1.11 -0.59 2.84
CA THR A 40 -0.80 -1.29 1.57
C THR A 40 -0.73 -2.81 1.75
N GLU A 41 -0.20 -3.28 2.88
CA GLU A 41 -0.07 -4.71 3.19
C GLU A 41 -1.44 -5.41 3.28
N VAL A 42 -2.49 -4.69 3.67
CA VAL A 42 -3.86 -5.23 3.72
C VAL A 42 -4.28 -5.75 2.34
N ALA A 43 -4.05 -4.98 1.28
CA ALA A 43 -4.43 -5.40 -0.09
C ALA A 43 -3.59 -6.61 -0.56
N ILE A 44 -2.31 -6.65 -0.23
CA ILE A 44 -1.42 -7.79 -0.52
C ILE A 44 -1.91 -9.05 0.19
N VAL A 45 -2.34 -8.91 1.44
CA VAL A 45 -2.87 -10.03 2.22
C VAL A 45 -4.22 -10.48 1.69
N MET A 46 -5.09 -9.56 1.28
CA MET A 46 -6.36 -9.89 0.64
C MET A 46 -6.14 -10.68 -0.65
N SER A 47 -5.20 -10.28 -1.51
CA SER A 47 -4.96 -10.98 -2.78
C SER A 47 -4.49 -12.42 -2.53
N ARG A 48 -3.61 -12.63 -1.54
CA ARG A 48 -3.17 -13.97 -1.10
C ARG A 48 -4.32 -14.78 -0.50
N LEU A 49 -5.11 -14.18 0.39
CA LEU A 49 -6.25 -14.83 1.06
C LEU A 49 -7.28 -15.33 0.05
N PHE A 50 -7.62 -14.51 -0.94
CA PHE A 50 -8.57 -14.88 -1.98
C PHE A 50 -7.91 -15.64 -3.14
N GLY A 51 -6.58 -15.81 -3.13
CA GLY A 51 -5.80 -16.43 -4.19
C GLY A 51 -6.01 -15.77 -5.55
N THR A 52 -6.04 -14.44 -5.59
CA THR A 52 -6.31 -13.64 -6.80
C THR A 52 -5.16 -12.68 -7.08
N GLU A 53 -5.14 -12.08 -8.26
CA GLU A 53 -4.12 -11.11 -8.64
C GLU A 53 -4.29 -9.80 -7.86
N LEU A 54 -3.16 -9.17 -7.52
CA LEU A 54 -3.12 -7.80 -6.99
C LEU A 54 -2.73 -6.85 -8.12
N ILE A 55 -3.60 -5.89 -8.40
CA ILE A 55 -3.36 -4.82 -9.36
C ILE A 55 -3.21 -3.53 -8.56
N ARG A 56 -2.10 -2.82 -8.75
CA ARG A 56 -1.79 -1.58 -8.02
C ARG A 56 -1.86 -0.38 -8.96
N LEU A 57 -2.63 0.61 -8.54
CA LEU A 57 -2.61 1.98 -9.04
C LEU A 57 -1.96 2.85 -7.97
N GLN A 58 -0.79 3.42 -8.27
CA GLN A 58 -0.14 4.38 -7.39
C GLN A 58 -0.61 5.78 -7.74
N CYS A 59 -1.14 6.51 -6.76
CA CYS A 59 -1.52 7.91 -6.93
C CYS A 59 -0.33 8.84 -6.64
N TYR A 60 -0.24 9.89 -7.44
CA TYR A 60 0.75 10.96 -7.37
C TYR A 60 0.19 12.18 -8.11
N GLU A 61 0.82 13.34 -7.91
CA GLU A 61 0.39 14.61 -8.49
C GLU A 61 0.54 14.59 -10.02
N GLY A 62 -0.50 15.03 -10.75
CA GLY A 62 -0.51 14.96 -12.21
C GLY A 62 -0.79 13.56 -12.78
N LEU A 63 -1.25 12.60 -11.96
CA LEU A 63 -1.79 11.34 -12.46
C LEU A 63 -3.07 11.62 -13.26
N ASP A 64 -3.10 11.18 -14.51
CA ASP A 64 -4.21 11.42 -15.42
C ASP A 64 -5.01 10.14 -15.72
N ALA A 65 -6.15 10.30 -16.41
CA ALA A 65 -7.00 9.17 -16.78
C ALA A 65 -6.29 8.21 -17.76
N SER A 66 -5.40 8.71 -18.64
CA SER A 66 -4.71 7.87 -19.64
C SER A 66 -3.76 6.87 -18.97
N THR A 67 -2.95 7.33 -18.02
CA THR A 67 -1.99 6.49 -17.27
C THR A 67 -2.67 5.56 -16.27
N ALA A 68 -3.92 5.83 -15.89
CA ALA A 68 -4.72 4.97 -15.03
C ALA A 68 -5.58 3.94 -15.80
N LEU A 69 -6.10 4.30 -16.99
CA LEU A 69 -6.97 3.47 -17.82
C LEU A 69 -6.24 2.72 -18.93
N TYR A 70 -5.79 3.44 -19.94
CA TYR A 70 -5.17 2.88 -21.12
C TYR A 70 -4.47 3.96 -21.95
N GLU A 71 -3.50 3.51 -22.73
CA GLU A 71 -2.89 4.30 -23.80
C GLU A 71 -2.84 3.47 -25.07
N TRP A 72 -2.95 4.11 -26.23
CA TRP A 72 -2.68 3.47 -27.50
C TRP A 72 -1.17 3.41 -27.76
N ASN A 73 -0.66 2.24 -28.14
CA ASN A 73 0.74 2.07 -28.52
C ASN A 73 0.97 2.60 -29.94
N TYR A 74 1.06 3.92 -30.06
CA TYR A 74 1.27 4.59 -31.35
C TYR A 74 2.52 4.11 -32.11
N PRO A 75 3.69 3.88 -31.48
CA PRO A 75 4.85 3.34 -32.19
C PRO A 75 4.57 1.97 -32.84
N LYS A 76 3.87 1.08 -32.13
CA LYS A 76 3.50 -0.25 -32.64
C LYS A 76 2.44 -0.13 -33.73
N GLN A 77 1.48 0.79 -33.60
CA GLN A 77 0.49 1.08 -34.65
C GLN A 77 1.18 1.57 -35.93
N LEU A 78 2.10 2.54 -35.83
CA LEU A 78 2.84 3.06 -37.00
C LEU A 78 3.65 1.96 -37.71
N LEU A 79 4.32 1.10 -36.95
CA LEU A 79 5.07 -0.02 -37.53
C LEU A 79 4.12 -0.98 -38.27
N HIS A 80 2.96 -1.29 -37.68
CA HIS A 80 1.98 -2.16 -38.31
C HIS A 80 1.38 -1.53 -39.57
N ILE A 81 1.12 -0.22 -39.58
CA ILE A 81 0.65 0.50 -40.78
C ILE A 81 1.66 0.33 -41.91
N ARG A 82 2.95 0.58 -41.65
CA ARG A 82 4.02 0.46 -42.67
C ARG A 82 4.11 -0.96 -43.25
N LEU A 83 4.04 -1.97 -42.40
CA LEU A 83 4.10 -3.38 -42.84
C LEU A 83 2.89 -3.79 -43.69
N GLU A 84 1.71 -3.22 -43.43
CA GLU A 84 0.49 -3.48 -44.21
C GLU A 84 0.43 -2.67 -45.51
N GLU A 85 0.97 -1.44 -45.52
CA GLU A 85 1.14 -0.64 -46.73
C GLU A 85 2.07 -1.34 -47.73
N GLU A 86 3.15 -1.98 -47.26
CA GLU A 86 4.03 -2.82 -48.09
C GLU A 86 3.31 -4.03 -48.70
N ARG A 87 2.20 -4.48 -48.09
CA ARG A 87 1.37 -5.60 -48.54
C ARG A 87 0.21 -5.19 -49.45
N ASN A 88 0.06 -3.90 -49.77
CA ASN A 88 -1.07 -3.32 -50.50
C ASN A 88 -2.45 -3.63 -49.85
N THR A 89 -2.51 -3.69 -48.51
CA THR A 89 -3.77 -3.84 -47.79
C THR A 89 -4.63 -2.57 -47.92
N GLU A 90 -5.94 -2.71 -48.03
CA GLU A 90 -6.87 -1.57 -48.13
C GLU A 90 -6.85 -0.70 -46.86
N LYS A 91 -6.93 0.62 -47.03
CA LYS A 91 -6.81 1.60 -45.94
C LYS A 91 -7.86 1.40 -44.83
N GLU A 92 -9.10 1.10 -45.19
CA GLU A 92 -10.19 0.85 -44.23
C GLU A 92 -9.90 -0.39 -43.36
N THR A 93 -9.27 -1.40 -43.95
CA THR A 93 -8.84 -2.60 -43.23
C THR A 93 -7.71 -2.26 -42.26
N ILE A 94 -6.74 -1.44 -42.68
CA ILE A 94 -5.64 -0.98 -41.82
C ILE A 94 -6.16 -0.17 -40.62
N GLU A 95 -7.15 0.70 -40.82
CA GLU A 95 -7.76 1.52 -39.77
C GLU A 95 -8.45 0.66 -38.69
N GLN A 96 -9.28 -0.30 -39.09
CA GLN A 96 -9.91 -1.25 -38.16
C GLN A 96 -8.86 -2.11 -37.42
N LEU A 97 -7.77 -2.43 -38.11
CA LEU A 97 -6.69 -3.21 -37.55
C LEU A 97 -5.93 -2.47 -36.45
N ILE A 98 -5.65 -1.17 -36.59
CA ILE A 98 -4.85 -0.40 -35.61
C ILE A 98 -5.61 -0.07 -34.33
N TYR A 99 -6.93 0.07 -34.39
CA TYR A 99 -7.81 0.30 -33.23
C TYR A 99 -8.36 -1.02 -32.68
N SER A 100 -7.45 -1.91 -32.30
CA SER A 100 -7.81 -3.21 -31.73
C SER A 100 -7.07 -3.46 -30.41
N PRO A 101 -7.59 -4.34 -29.53
CA PRO A 101 -7.02 -4.58 -28.20
C PRO A 101 -5.52 -4.95 -28.18
N ARG A 102 -4.95 -5.37 -29.31
CA ARG A 102 -3.51 -5.71 -29.45
C ARG A 102 -2.55 -4.52 -29.43
N PHE A 103 -3.06 -3.30 -29.64
CA PHE A 103 -2.31 -2.05 -29.53
C PHE A 103 -2.64 -1.26 -28.27
N LEU A 104 -3.61 -1.73 -27.49
CA LEU A 104 -4.03 -1.08 -26.27
C LEU A 104 -3.08 -1.46 -25.13
N ILE A 105 -2.36 -0.47 -24.59
CA ILE A 105 -1.58 -0.61 -23.37
C ILE A 105 -2.57 -0.49 -22.22
N ARG A 106 -2.82 -1.61 -21.55
CA ARG A 106 -3.73 -1.67 -20.41
C ARG A 106 -3.03 -1.10 -19.18
N ARG A 107 -3.67 -0.15 -18.52
CA ARG A 107 -3.21 0.41 -17.24
C ARG A 107 -4.04 -0.18 -16.09
N PRO A 108 -3.69 0.09 -14.82
CA PRO A 108 -4.24 -0.65 -13.68
C PRO A 108 -5.77 -0.73 -13.62
N LEU A 109 -6.50 0.34 -13.94
CA LEU A 109 -7.97 0.34 -13.85
C LEU A 109 -8.60 -0.55 -14.93
N LEU A 110 -8.15 -0.44 -16.19
CA LEU A 110 -8.65 -1.29 -17.27
C LEU A 110 -8.24 -2.74 -17.06
N GLU A 111 -7.01 -3.00 -16.62
CA GLU A 111 -6.55 -4.35 -16.32
C GLU A 111 -7.41 -4.99 -15.21
N ALA A 112 -7.78 -4.24 -14.17
CA ALA A 112 -8.64 -4.75 -13.10
C ALA A 112 -10.05 -5.13 -13.59
N ILE A 113 -10.61 -4.36 -14.52
CA ILE A 113 -11.91 -4.65 -15.13
C ILE A 113 -11.81 -5.88 -16.04
N LEU A 114 -10.79 -5.97 -16.90
CA LEU A 114 -10.63 -7.09 -17.82
C LEU A 114 -10.32 -8.41 -17.11
N ARG A 115 -9.47 -8.39 -16.08
CA ARG A 115 -9.12 -9.59 -15.31
C ARG A 115 -10.29 -10.13 -14.48
N SER A 116 -11.30 -9.33 -14.26
CA SER A 116 -12.48 -9.72 -13.50
C SER A 116 -13.32 -10.83 -14.14
N GLU A 117 -13.08 -11.18 -15.42
CA GLU A 117 -13.83 -12.21 -16.13
C GLU A 117 -13.70 -13.59 -15.48
N GLU A 118 -12.48 -13.99 -15.12
CA GLU A 118 -12.21 -15.28 -14.49
C GLU A 118 -12.41 -15.18 -12.97
N LYS A 119 -11.66 -14.26 -12.35
CA LYS A 119 -11.62 -14.07 -10.90
C LYS A 119 -11.44 -12.60 -10.58
N ALA A 120 -12.27 -12.07 -9.68
CA ALA A 120 -12.16 -10.68 -9.25
C ALA A 120 -10.76 -10.42 -8.65
N PRO A 121 -9.96 -9.51 -9.23
CA PRO A 121 -8.68 -9.14 -8.65
C PRO A 121 -8.88 -8.26 -7.42
N VAL A 122 -7.82 -8.10 -6.63
CA VAL A 122 -7.73 -7.02 -5.65
C VAL A 122 -7.13 -5.80 -6.35
N LEU A 123 -7.87 -4.70 -6.40
CA LEU A 123 -7.40 -3.41 -6.90
C LEU A 123 -6.99 -2.55 -5.72
N LEU A 124 -5.69 -2.26 -5.62
CA LEU A 124 -5.13 -1.32 -4.66
C LEU A 124 -4.96 0.05 -5.32
N ILE A 125 -5.66 1.05 -4.82
CA ILE A 125 -5.47 2.47 -5.13
C ILE A 125 -4.68 3.07 -3.97
N ASP A 126 -3.38 3.27 -4.16
CA ASP A 126 -2.45 3.60 -3.09
C ASP A 126 -2.17 5.12 -3.05
N GLU A 127 -2.22 5.72 -1.86
CA GLU A 127 -1.94 7.14 -1.60
C GLU A 127 -2.82 8.10 -2.40
N ILE A 128 -4.15 7.87 -2.38
CA ILE A 128 -5.12 8.70 -3.12
C ILE A 128 -5.06 10.19 -2.75
N ASP A 129 -4.61 10.50 -1.54
CA ASP A 129 -4.34 11.86 -1.07
C ASP A 129 -3.20 12.58 -1.81
N ARG A 130 -2.52 11.92 -2.73
CA ARG A 130 -1.51 12.54 -3.60
C ARG A 130 -1.97 12.83 -5.02
N SER A 131 -3.14 12.35 -5.45
CA SER A 131 -3.69 12.72 -6.75
C SER A 131 -4.37 14.08 -6.70
N ASP A 132 -4.86 14.58 -7.83
CA ASP A 132 -5.67 15.79 -7.93
C ASP A 132 -7.18 15.47 -7.76
N GLU A 133 -8.00 16.49 -7.49
CA GLU A 133 -9.45 16.34 -7.30
C GLU A 133 -10.16 15.82 -8.55
N GLU A 134 -9.71 16.24 -9.73
CA GLU A 134 -10.23 15.78 -11.02
C GLU A 134 -10.10 14.26 -11.16
N PHE A 135 -8.96 13.71 -10.73
CA PHE A 135 -8.71 12.29 -10.75
C PHE A 135 -9.59 11.52 -9.75
N GLU A 136 -9.83 12.09 -8.56
CA GLU A 136 -10.75 11.50 -7.59
C GLU A 136 -12.19 11.42 -8.13
N ALA A 137 -12.66 12.49 -8.78
CA ALA A 137 -13.98 12.53 -9.42
C ALA A 137 -14.11 11.48 -10.52
N PHE A 138 -13.05 11.31 -11.31
CA PHE A 138 -12.97 10.29 -12.33
C PHE A 138 -12.98 8.85 -11.75
N LEU A 139 -12.18 8.60 -10.70
CA LEU A 139 -12.19 7.30 -10.00
C LEU A 139 -13.57 6.96 -9.43
N LEU A 140 -14.29 7.95 -8.92
CA LEU A 140 -15.64 7.79 -8.36
C LEU A 140 -16.63 7.23 -9.38
N GLU A 141 -16.55 7.64 -10.64
CA GLU A 141 -17.36 7.11 -11.74
C GLU A 141 -17.08 5.61 -11.93
N ILE A 142 -15.80 5.25 -12.06
CA ILE A 142 -15.37 3.87 -12.28
C ILE A 142 -15.71 2.96 -11.11
N LEU A 143 -15.51 3.41 -9.87
CA LEU A 143 -15.81 2.62 -8.67
C LEU A 143 -17.31 2.40 -8.46
N SER A 144 -18.17 3.15 -9.15
CA SER A 144 -19.62 2.98 -9.08
C SER A 144 -20.09 1.87 -10.01
N ASP A 145 -19.71 1.97 -11.29
CA ASP A 145 -20.25 1.10 -12.35
C ASP A 145 -19.30 -0.04 -12.77
N PHE A 146 -18.02 0.05 -12.38
CA PHE A 146 -16.93 -0.85 -12.80
C PHE A 146 -16.95 -1.09 -14.32
N GLN A 147 -17.06 0.02 -15.04
CA GLN A 147 -17.21 0.09 -16.48
C GLN A 147 -16.32 1.20 -17.04
N ILE A 148 -15.75 0.98 -18.23
CA ILE A 148 -14.96 1.97 -18.97
C ILE A 148 -15.47 1.99 -20.41
N THR A 149 -15.75 3.18 -20.92
CA THR A 149 -16.04 3.38 -22.35
C THR A 149 -14.78 3.81 -23.08
N ILE A 150 -14.35 2.99 -24.05
CA ILE A 150 -13.25 3.30 -24.96
C ILE A 150 -13.90 3.72 -26.28
N PRO A 151 -13.73 4.95 -26.77
CA PRO A 151 -14.43 5.43 -27.97
C PRO A 151 -14.32 4.51 -29.18
N GLU A 152 -13.14 3.91 -29.40
CA GLU A 152 -12.85 3.09 -30.57
C GLU A 152 -13.22 1.60 -30.41
N ILE A 153 -13.37 1.11 -29.17
CA ILE A 153 -13.66 -0.31 -28.87
C ILE A 153 -15.10 -0.50 -28.37
N GLY A 154 -15.70 0.55 -27.81
CA GLY A 154 -16.95 0.51 -27.08
C GLY A 154 -16.74 0.31 -25.57
N THR A 155 -17.82 -0.09 -24.90
CA THR A 155 -17.86 -0.12 -23.45
C THR A 155 -17.52 -1.50 -22.88
N ILE A 156 -16.58 -1.52 -21.93
CA ILE A 156 -16.07 -2.71 -21.26
C ILE A 156 -16.53 -2.67 -19.80
N GLN A 157 -17.23 -3.72 -19.36
CA GLN A 157 -17.76 -3.82 -18.00
C GLN A 157 -17.22 -5.05 -17.27
N ALA A 158 -16.92 -4.89 -15.99
CA ALA A 158 -16.45 -5.98 -15.15
C ALA A 158 -17.56 -7.01 -14.91
N LYS A 159 -17.31 -8.29 -15.22
CA LYS A 159 -18.26 -9.38 -14.92
C LYS A 159 -18.38 -9.64 -13.42
N LYS A 160 -17.27 -9.49 -12.69
CA LYS A 160 -17.22 -9.59 -11.23
C LYS A 160 -16.58 -8.32 -10.68
N LYS A 161 -17.20 -7.65 -9.72
CA LYS A 161 -16.62 -6.42 -9.16
C LYS A 161 -15.27 -6.74 -8.48
N PRO A 162 -14.16 -6.06 -8.87
CA PRO A 162 -12.89 -6.15 -8.15
C PRO A 162 -13.05 -5.81 -6.67
N LEU A 163 -12.21 -6.41 -5.83
CA LEU A 163 -12.11 -6.03 -4.43
C LEU A 163 -11.21 -4.81 -4.33
N VAL A 164 -11.78 -3.65 -3.99
CA VAL A 164 -11.05 -2.38 -4.02
C VAL A 164 -10.58 -2.01 -2.62
N VAL A 165 -9.29 -1.70 -2.50
CA VAL A 165 -8.68 -1.09 -1.31
C VAL A 165 -8.09 0.25 -1.72
N VAL A 166 -8.54 1.32 -1.07
CA VAL A 166 -8.03 2.68 -1.25
C VAL A 166 -7.24 3.05 0.01
N THR A 167 -6.03 3.57 -0.12
CA THR A 167 -5.21 4.00 1.02
C THR A 167 -4.96 5.50 0.99
N SER A 168 -4.84 6.12 2.17
CA SER A 168 -4.42 7.52 2.31
C SER A 168 -3.50 7.67 3.53
N ASN A 169 -2.49 8.54 3.39
CA ASN A 169 -1.62 8.97 4.50
C ASN A 169 -2.10 10.27 5.14
N ARG A 170 -3.24 10.81 4.70
CA ARG A 170 -3.81 12.08 5.16
C ARG A 170 -2.87 13.28 4.94
N THR A 171 -2.11 13.29 3.84
CA THR A 171 -1.32 14.48 3.45
C THR A 171 -2.22 15.63 3.01
N ARG A 172 -3.41 15.32 2.50
CA ARG A 172 -4.52 16.25 2.29
C ARG A 172 -5.85 15.56 2.55
N ASP A 173 -6.92 16.33 2.64
CA ASP A 173 -8.27 15.78 2.70
C ASP A 173 -8.68 15.21 1.34
N VAL A 174 -9.13 13.95 1.38
CA VAL A 174 -9.73 13.22 0.26
C VAL A 174 -11.19 13.60 0.15
N HIS A 175 -11.71 13.68 -1.08
CA HIS A 175 -13.06 14.17 -1.35
C HIS A 175 -14.13 13.33 -0.62
N ASP A 176 -15.09 14.03 -0.01
CA ASP A 176 -16.14 13.44 0.83
C ASP A 176 -16.98 12.39 0.09
N ALA A 177 -17.17 12.57 -1.22
CA ALA A 177 -17.88 11.63 -2.07
C ALA A 177 -17.22 10.24 -2.11
N LEU A 178 -15.88 10.18 -2.08
CA LEU A 178 -15.13 8.91 -2.05
C LEU A 178 -15.30 8.22 -0.70
N LYS A 179 -15.18 8.98 0.40
CA LYS A 179 -15.38 8.45 1.75
C LYS A 179 -16.78 7.83 1.92
N ARG A 180 -17.82 8.47 1.38
CA ARG A 180 -19.22 8.00 1.48
C ARG A 180 -19.53 6.75 0.65
N ARG A 181 -18.76 6.46 -0.40
CA ARG A 181 -18.92 5.25 -1.24
C ARG A 181 -18.10 4.06 -0.73
N CYS A 182 -17.20 4.28 0.21
CA CYS A 182 -16.33 3.26 0.79
C CYS A 182 -16.78 2.84 2.20
N LEU A 183 -16.42 1.64 2.61
CA LEU A 183 -16.33 1.31 4.03
C LEU A 183 -15.04 1.93 4.58
N TYR A 184 -15.16 2.70 5.66
CA TYR A 184 -14.04 3.40 6.26
C TYR A 184 -13.39 2.59 7.39
N HIS A 185 -12.06 2.60 7.45
CA HIS A 185 -11.34 2.12 8.62
C HIS A 185 -10.05 2.92 8.84
N TRP A 186 -9.89 3.41 10.08
CA TRP A 186 -8.66 4.05 10.53
C TRP A 186 -7.67 3.00 11.06
N ILE A 187 -6.45 2.99 10.52
CA ILE A 187 -5.36 2.15 11.01
C ILE A 187 -4.40 3.04 11.80
N ASP A 188 -4.45 2.88 13.11
CA ASP A 188 -3.52 3.53 14.04
C ASP A 188 -2.22 2.73 14.19
N TYR A 189 -1.23 3.31 14.85
CA TYR A 189 -0.08 2.56 15.33
C TYR A 189 -0.54 1.36 16.18
N PRO A 190 0.09 0.19 16.01
CA PRO A 190 -0.29 -1.00 16.75
C PRO A 190 -0.06 -0.82 18.26
N SER A 191 -0.89 -1.50 19.05
CA SER A 191 -0.58 -1.73 20.46
C SER A 191 0.70 -2.55 20.60
N PHE A 192 1.30 -2.50 21.80
CA PHE A 192 2.47 -3.31 22.14
C PHE A 192 2.31 -4.78 21.73
N ASP A 193 1.22 -5.44 22.15
CA ASP A 193 0.97 -6.85 21.85
C ASP A 193 0.85 -7.12 20.35
N LYS A 194 0.20 -6.21 19.61
CA LYS A 194 0.02 -6.33 18.16
C LYS A 194 1.37 -6.20 17.46
N GLU A 195 2.18 -5.20 17.83
CA GLU A 195 3.48 -4.95 17.25
C GLU A 195 4.52 -6.04 17.56
N TYR A 196 4.57 -6.48 18.81
CA TYR A 196 5.42 -7.61 19.22
C TYR A 196 5.11 -8.86 18.37
N ARG A 197 3.82 -9.18 18.21
CA ARG A 197 3.43 -10.31 17.37
C ARG A 197 3.80 -10.08 15.90
N ILE A 198 3.73 -8.84 15.40
CA ILE A 198 4.14 -8.50 14.02
C ILE A 198 5.62 -8.80 13.84
N LEU A 199 6.47 -8.36 14.78
CA LEU A 199 7.90 -8.67 14.78
C LEU A 199 8.15 -10.17 14.78
N MET A 200 7.56 -10.92 15.71
CA MET A 200 7.71 -12.38 15.80
C MET A 200 7.27 -13.11 14.53
N THR A 201 6.26 -12.58 13.83
CA THR A 201 5.71 -13.19 12.61
C THR A 201 6.53 -12.84 11.36
N ARG A 202 7.09 -11.64 11.30
CA ARG A 202 7.79 -11.11 10.11
C ARG A 202 9.30 -11.30 10.18
N LEU A 203 9.87 -11.52 11.36
CA LEU A 203 11.30 -11.72 11.59
C LEU A 203 11.55 -13.13 12.15
N PRO A 204 11.48 -14.18 11.32
CA PRO A 204 11.76 -15.53 11.78
C PRO A 204 13.20 -15.62 12.30
N GLY A 205 13.35 -16.03 13.56
CA GLY A 205 14.66 -16.13 14.23
C GLY A 205 14.96 -15.02 15.25
N ILE A 206 14.10 -14.01 15.39
CA ILE A 206 14.23 -13.04 16.50
C ILE A 206 13.88 -13.72 17.83
N GLU A 207 14.71 -13.54 18.86
CA GLU A 207 14.40 -14.03 20.20
C GLU A 207 13.24 -13.24 20.81
N SER A 208 12.33 -13.91 21.52
CA SER A 208 11.16 -13.29 22.16
C SER A 208 11.53 -12.10 23.05
N ARG A 209 12.57 -12.23 23.90
CA ARG A 209 13.00 -11.14 24.78
C ARG A 209 13.51 -9.95 23.98
N PHE A 210 14.23 -10.21 22.90
CA PHE A 210 14.77 -9.16 22.05
C PHE A 210 13.67 -8.43 21.27
N ALA A 211 12.69 -9.16 20.72
CA ALA A 211 11.51 -8.58 20.10
C ALA A 211 10.72 -7.72 21.10
N GLU A 212 10.62 -8.14 22.37
CA GLU A 212 10.00 -7.35 23.43
C GLU A 212 10.72 -6.02 23.66
N GLN A 213 12.06 -6.06 23.77
CA GLN A 213 12.90 -4.87 23.92
C GLN A 213 12.74 -3.89 22.76
N VAL A 214 12.82 -4.37 21.51
CA VAL A 214 12.63 -3.56 20.31
C VAL A 214 11.23 -2.93 20.29
N THR A 215 10.18 -3.71 20.58
CA THR A 215 8.80 -3.21 20.61
C THR A 215 8.64 -2.11 21.65
N ARG A 216 9.14 -2.33 22.88
CA ARG A 216 9.05 -1.36 23.98
C ARG A 216 9.78 -0.07 23.63
N PHE A 217 10.95 -0.18 23.03
CA PHE A 217 11.73 0.96 22.58
C PHE A 217 10.95 1.78 21.54
N MET A 218 10.39 1.13 20.51
CA MET A 218 9.66 1.81 19.44
C MET A 218 8.37 2.47 19.94
N GLN A 219 7.63 1.81 20.84
CA GLN A 219 6.46 2.39 21.49
C GLN A 219 6.82 3.68 22.25
N LYS A 220 7.93 3.67 23.00
CA LYS A 220 8.41 4.87 23.69
C LYS A 220 8.95 5.92 22.72
N ALA A 221 9.60 5.54 21.63
CA ALA A 221 10.05 6.49 20.62
C ALA A 221 8.88 7.26 19.99
N ARG A 222 7.71 6.63 19.82
CA ARG A 222 6.50 7.28 19.28
C ARG A 222 5.85 8.30 20.24
N THR A 223 6.18 8.28 21.53
CA THR A 223 5.68 9.29 22.49
C THR A 223 6.47 10.59 22.41
N VAL A 224 7.62 10.58 21.74
CA VAL A 224 8.43 11.78 21.49
C VAL A 224 7.88 12.50 20.27
N ASP A 225 7.91 13.84 20.33
CA ASP A 225 7.44 14.71 19.27
C ASP A 225 8.47 14.85 18.14
N PHE A 226 8.72 13.77 17.40
CA PHE A 226 9.58 13.78 16.22
C PHE A 226 8.85 14.33 15.00
N LEU A 227 9.60 14.91 14.05
CA LEU A 227 9.07 15.34 12.75
C LEU A 227 8.38 14.19 12.03
N LYS A 228 8.98 13.00 12.08
CA LYS A 228 8.35 11.76 11.62
C LYS A 228 8.47 10.68 12.68
N LYS A 229 7.33 10.34 13.28
CA LYS A 229 7.24 9.21 14.19
C LYS A 229 7.53 7.90 13.44
N PRO A 230 8.31 6.98 14.02
CA PRO A 230 8.65 5.75 13.34
C PRO A 230 7.46 4.78 13.30
N GLY A 231 7.17 4.23 12.12
CA GLY A 231 6.09 3.27 11.92
C GLY A 231 6.47 1.83 12.21
N VAL A 232 5.58 0.92 11.81
CA VAL A 232 5.84 -0.53 11.89
C VAL A 232 6.88 -0.94 10.86
N SER A 233 6.91 -0.28 9.69
CA SER A 233 7.97 -0.47 8.69
C SER A 233 9.35 -0.20 9.29
N GLU A 234 9.55 0.96 9.94
CA GLU A 234 10.80 1.29 10.62
C GLU A 234 11.15 0.29 11.75
N THR A 235 10.15 -0.21 12.47
CA THR A 235 10.33 -1.23 13.52
C THR A 235 10.86 -2.55 12.93
N LEU A 236 10.28 -3.00 11.82
CA LEU A 236 10.70 -4.21 11.13
C LEU A 236 12.10 -4.06 10.52
N ASP A 237 12.39 -2.93 9.90
CA ASP A 237 13.70 -2.66 9.30
C ASP A 237 14.80 -2.58 10.38
N TRP A 238 14.51 -1.95 11.51
CA TRP A 238 15.45 -1.94 12.64
C TRP A 238 15.65 -3.34 13.23
N GLY A 239 14.58 -4.11 13.42
CA GLY A 239 14.69 -5.50 13.87
C GLY A 239 15.54 -6.37 12.93
N ARG A 240 15.37 -6.24 11.60
CA ARG A 240 16.23 -6.93 10.61
C ARG A 240 17.69 -6.50 10.72
N ALA A 241 17.95 -5.20 10.82
CA ALA A 241 19.30 -4.67 10.94
C ALA A 241 20.01 -5.26 12.17
N LEU A 242 19.32 -5.27 13.32
CA LEU A 242 19.84 -5.83 14.57
C LEU A 242 20.14 -7.33 14.46
N MET A 243 19.25 -8.11 13.85
CA MET A 243 19.48 -9.54 13.59
C MET A 243 20.66 -9.77 12.64
N THR A 244 20.83 -8.90 11.64
CA THR A 244 21.92 -8.97 10.66
C THR A 244 23.27 -8.65 11.30
N MET A 245 23.28 -7.77 12.30
CA MET A 245 24.44 -7.49 13.16
C MET A 245 24.66 -8.55 14.25
N HIS A 246 23.90 -9.65 14.24
CA HIS A 246 23.93 -10.73 15.23
C HIS A 246 23.80 -10.23 16.68
N ARG A 247 23.01 -9.18 16.90
CA ARG A 247 22.71 -8.66 18.24
C ARG A 247 21.55 -9.43 18.85
N SER A 248 21.63 -9.68 20.16
CA SER A 248 20.59 -10.37 20.95
C SER A 248 19.99 -9.51 22.06
N TYR A 249 20.52 -8.31 22.30
CA TYR A 249 20.01 -7.34 23.26
C TYR A 249 20.29 -5.91 22.78
N LEU A 250 19.50 -4.96 23.30
CA LEU A 250 19.75 -3.53 23.08
C LEU A 250 20.71 -2.99 24.13
N ASP A 251 21.77 -2.30 23.68
CA ASP A 251 22.66 -1.51 24.51
C ASP A 251 22.80 -0.08 23.97
N GLU A 252 23.49 0.76 24.74
CA GLU A 252 23.64 2.18 24.41
C GLU A 252 24.35 2.42 23.07
N ALA A 253 25.37 1.62 22.76
CA ALA A 253 26.15 1.77 21.54
C ALA A 253 25.34 1.33 20.32
N VAL A 254 24.68 0.18 20.41
CA VAL A 254 23.83 -0.38 19.34
C VAL A 254 22.74 0.58 18.95
N VAL A 255 22.05 1.22 19.91
CA VAL A 255 21.01 2.21 19.59
C VAL A 255 21.60 3.40 18.84
N ILE A 256 22.79 3.89 19.26
CA ILE A 256 23.43 5.03 18.59
C ILE A 256 23.85 4.69 17.16
N GLU A 257 24.44 3.52 16.96
CA GLU A 257 24.91 3.03 15.66
C GLU A 257 23.76 2.77 14.69
N THR A 258 22.57 2.42 15.20
CA THR A 258 21.44 1.98 14.40
C THR A 258 20.26 2.95 14.37
N MET A 259 20.36 4.13 15.00
CA MET A 259 19.24 5.09 15.05
C MET A 259 18.73 5.54 13.67
N GLY A 260 19.58 5.52 12.64
CA GLY A 260 19.18 5.81 11.26
C GLY A 260 18.20 4.79 10.65
N CYS A 261 18.05 3.61 11.27
CA CYS A 261 17.05 2.62 10.88
C CYS A 261 15.63 3.12 11.17
N PHE A 262 15.41 3.83 12.27
CA PHE A 262 14.08 4.27 12.69
C PHE A 262 13.86 5.79 12.71
N LEU A 263 14.91 6.61 12.77
CA LEU A 263 14.82 8.07 12.59
C LEU A 263 15.31 8.46 11.20
N LYS A 264 14.51 9.24 10.47
CA LYS A 264 14.79 9.61 9.07
C LYS A 264 15.20 11.07 8.86
N TYR A 265 15.04 11.91 9.88
CA TYR A 265 15.40 13.32 9.81
C TYR A 265 16.64 13.59 10.66
N GLN A 266 17.58 14.37 10.11
CA GLN A 266 18.81 14.74 10.82
C GLN A 266 18.51 15.48 12.13
N GLU A 267 17.47 16.31 12.14
CA GLU A 267 17.01 17.02 13.33
C GLU A 267 16.49 16.05 14.40
N ASP A 268 15.70 15.05 14.03
CA ASP A 268 15.22 14.00 14.95
C ASP A 268 16.38 13.18 15.52
N ILE A 269 17.36 12.82 14.68
CA ILE A 269 18.57 12.09 15.10
C ILE A 269 19.38 12.92 16.10
N ARG A 270 19.63 14.20 15.79
CA ARG A 270 20.38 15.11 16.66
C ARG A 270 19.65 15.27 17.99
N ARG A 271 18.35 15.56 17.94
CA ARG A 271 17.48 15.73 19.12
C ARG A 271 17.47 14.46 19.98
N PHE A 272 17.27 13.30 19.37
CA PHE A 272 17.31 12.03 20.09
C PHE A 272 18.66 11.83 20.77
N ARG A 273 19.77 12.10 20.08
CA ARG A 273 21.12 11.92 20.64
C ARG A 273 21.45 12.90 21.77
N GLU A 274 21.16 14.19 21.58
CA GLU A 274 21.62 15.28 22.45
C GLU A 274 20.66 15.57 23.61
N GLU A 275 19.36 15.37 23.43
CA GLU A 275 18.36 15.70 24.47
C GLU A 275 17.88 14.45 25.21
N ILE A 276 17.62 13.37 24.48
CA ILE A 276 16.95 12.17 25.03
C ILE A 276 17.97 11.14 25.48
N TRP A 277 18.88 10.78 24.57
CA TRP A 277 19.92 9.80 24.82
C TRP A 277 21.10 10.38 25.60
N ALA A 278 21.16 11.68 25.86
CA ALA A 278 22.16 12.27 26.75
C ALA A 278 21.82 12.03 28.24
N ASP A 279 20.54 11.94 28.61
CA ASP A 279 20.10 11.71 29.99
C ASP A 279 20.17 10.21 30.36
N PRO A 280 21.03 9.80 31.32
CA PRO A 280 21.11 8.41 31.77
C PRO A 280 19.78 7.84 32.28
N ARG A 281 18.91 8.68 32.85
CA ARG A 281 17.59 8.26 33.34
C ARG A 281 16.67 7.85 32.19
N GLU A 282 16.77 8.55 31.06
CA GLU A 282 16.00 8.21 29.87
C GLU A 282 16.51 6.93 29.23
N ARG A 283 17.83 6.70 29.18
CA ARG A 283 18.43 5.45 28.67
C ARG A 283 17.89 4.22 29.40
N VAL A 284 17.86 4.26 30.74
CA VAL A 284 17.33 3.16 31.56
C VAL A 284 15.86 2.88 31.24
N LYS A 285 15.06 3.94 31.01
CA LYS A 285 13.65 3.78 30.61
C LYS A 285 13.48 3.18 29.21
N TYR A 286 14.39 3.44 28.26
CA TYR A 286 14.34 2.89 26.90
C TYR A 286 14.84 1.44 26.83
N LEU A 287 15.93 1.13 27.52
CA LEU A 287 16.54 -0.20 27.52
C LEU A 287 15.82 -1.18 28.47
N GLY A 288 15.02 -0.67 29.40
CA GLY A 288 14.44 -1.44 30.49
C GLY A 288 15.49 -1.71 31.57
N SER A 289 15.03 -1.99 32.80
CA SER A 289 15.93 -2.45 33.86
C SER A 289 16.63 -3.72 33.39
N GLN A 290 17.95 -3.65 33.19
CA GLN A 290 18.74 -4.87 33.08
C GLN A 290 18.61 -5.59 34.43
N GLY A 291 17.82 -6.66 34.44
CA GLY A 291 17.79 -7.63 35.54
C GLY A 291 18.94 -8.59 35.38
#